data_AF-A0A3S7DV67-F1
#
_entry.id   AF-A0A3S7DV67-F1
#
_cell.length_a   1.000
_cell.length_b   1.000
_cell.length_c   1.000
_cell.angle_alpha   90.00
_cell.angle_beta   90.00
_cell.angle_gamma   90.00
#
_symmetry.space_group_name_H-M   'P 1'
#
loop_
_entity.id
_entity.type
_entity.pdbx_description
1 polymer ?
#
loop_
_entity_poly.entity_id
_entity_poly.type
_entity_poly.pdbx_seq_one_letter_code
_entity_poly.pdbx_strand_id
1 'polypeptide(L)'
;VVRPGLVRGAEWTETLPKGFLERLDGRGHIVKWAPQQEVLAHPAIGGFWTHNGWNSTLERICEGVPMICQPCFGDQMVNARYVSHVWKIGLHLERKLEREEMEKTIKRVMLEEEGQEMRERIM
;
A
#
# COMPACT_ATOMS: atom_id res chain seq x y z
N VAL A 1 8.50 -0.52 -1.41
CA VAL A 1 9.81 -0.04 -1.90
C VAL A 1 10.23 1.15 -1.07
N VAL A 2 11.36 1.08 -0.37
CA VAL A 2 11.94 2.26 0.32
C VAL A 2 12.92 2.91 -0.66
N ARG A 3 12.64 4.16 -1.07
CA ARG A 3 13.58 4.88 -1.93
C ARG A 3 14.84 5.24 -1.13
N PRO A 4 16.05 5.03 -1.69
CA PRO A 4 17.29 5.49 -1.07
C PRO A 4 17.19 6.99 -0.72
N GLY A 5 17.55 7.36 0.50
CA GLY A 5 17.49 8.75 0.99
C GLY A 5 16.11 9.23 1.45
N LEU A 6 15.05 8.42 1.35
CA LEU A 6 13.71 8.79 1.86
C LEU A 6 13.67 8.83 3.39
N VAL A 7 14.42 7.96 4.05
CA VAL A 7 14.56 7.92 5.51
C VAL A 7 15.91 8.53 5.88
N ARG A 8 15.92 9.68 6.56
CA ARG A 8 17.17 10.35 6.96
C ARG A 8 17.97 9.47 7.91
N GLY A 9 19.25 9.24 7.59
CA GLY A 9 20.17 8.48 8.44
C GLY A 9 20.05 6.95 8.31
N ALA A 10 19.32 6.45 7.32
CA ALA A 10 19.23 5.03 7.02
C ALA A 10 19.41 4.79 5.51
N GLU A 11 20.28 3.86 5.15
CA GLU A 11 20.53 3.50 3.76
C GLU A 11 19.51 2.47 3.26
N TRP A 12 19.02 1.60 4.16
CA TRP A 12 18.06 0.55 3.82
C TRP A 12 17.30 0.00 5.04
N THR A 13 17.78 -1.08 5.67
CA THR A 13 17.06 -1.83 6.71
C THR A 13 17.48 -1.47 8.13
N GLU A 14 18.39 -0.50 8.32
CA GLU A 14 18.91 -0.13 9.63
C GLU A 14 17.83 0.43 10.58
N THR A 15 16.72 0.92 10.02
CA THR A 15 15.56 1.40 10.77
C THR A 15 14.61 0.29 11.22
N LEU A 16 14.78 -0.93 10.71
CA LEU A 16 13.93 -2.05 11.12
C LEU A 16 14.32 -2.55 12.51
N PRO A 17 13.36 -2.97 13.35
CA PRO A 17 13.67 -3.52 14.66
C PRO A 17 14.57 -4.76 14.54
N LYS A 18 15.49 -4.93 15.49
CA LYS A 18 16.33 -6.15 15.56
C LYS A 18 15.48 -7.41 15.49
N GLY A 19 15.91 -8.38 14.70
CA GLY A 19 15.17 -9.64 14.51
C GLY A 19 13.98 -9.56 13.55
N PHE A 20 13.75 -8.44 12.84
CA PHE A 20 12.56 -8.29 12.00
C PHE A 20 12.52 -9.26 10.82
N LEU A 21 13.64 -9.44 10.13
CA LEU A 21 13.73 -10.34 8.97
C LEU A 21 13.52 -11.79 9.39
N GLU A 22 14.05 -12.18 10.54
CA GLU A 22 13.88 -13.50 11.13
C GLU A 22 12.40 -13.75 11.50
N ARG A 23 11.70 -12.75 12.03
CA ARG A 23 10.26 -12.84 12.35
C ARG A 23 9.35 -12.93 11.12
N LEU A 24 9.80 -12.50 9.94
CA LEU A 24 9.03 -12.67 8.70
C LEU A 24 8.88 -14.16 8.38
N ASP A 25 9.88 -14.98 8.70
CA ASP A 25 9.85 -16.44 8.52
C ASP A 25 9.41 -16.86 7.11
N GLY A 26 10.00 -16.22 6.10
CA GLY A 26 9.69 -16.46 4.68
C GLY A 26 8.33 -15.92 4.20
N ARG A 27 7.49 -15.34 5.06
CA ARG A 27 6.16 -14.82 4.69
C ARG A 27 6.17 -13.44 4.05
N GLY A 28 7.34 -12.82 3.88
CA GLY A 28 7.47 -11.49 3.31
C GLY A 28 8.86 -11.20 2.79
N HIS A 29 8.94 -10.32 1.80
CA HIS A 29 10.19 -9.86 1.20
C HIS A 29 10.34 -8.35 1.38
N ILE A 30 11.54 -7.92 1.77
CA ILE A 30 11.93 -6.51 1.79
C ILE A 30 12.97 -6.33 0.70
N VAL A 31 12.67 -5.48 -0.28
CA VAL A 31 13.54 -5.21 -1.42
C VAL A 31 13.78 -3.72 -1.57
N LYS A 32 14.98 -3.36 -2.06
CA LYS A 32 15.36 -1.96 -2.35
C LYS A 32 14.54 -1.39 -3.52
N TRP A 33 14.26 -2.21 -4.51
CA TRP A 33 13.41 -1.89 -5.66
C TRP A 33 12.65 -3.14 -6.10
N ALA A 34 11.43 -2.94 -6.60
CA ALA A 34 10.59 -4.01 -7.13
C ALA A 34 10.14 -3.61 -8.54
N PRO A 35 9.97 -4.57 -9.46
CA PRO A 35 9.28 -4.33 -10.73
C PRO A 35 7.78 -4.12 -10.44
N GLN A 36 7.42 -2.94 -9.93
CA GLN A 36 6.12 -2.68 -9.31
C GLN A 36 4.94 -3.02 -10.23
N GLN A 37 5.03 -2.66 -11.51
CA GLN A 37 3.97 -2.95 -12.47
C GLN A 37 3.76 -4.47 -12.65
N GLU A 38 4.85 -5.25 -12.79
CA GLU A 38 4.78 -6.71 -12.89
C GLU A 38 4.25 -7.35 -11.60
N VAL A 39 4.63 -6.80 -10.44
CA VAL A 39 4.10 -7.25 -9.14
C VAL A 39 2.61 -6.99 -9.09
N LEU A 40 2.14 -5.78 -9.41
CA LEU A 40 0.71 -5.42 -9.35
C LEU A 40 -0.15 -6.22 -10.33
N ALA A 41 0.38 -6.57 -11.50
CA ALA A 41 -0.29 -7.42 -12.48
C ALA A 41 -0.42 -8.89 -12.05
N HIS A 42 0.28 -9.30 -10.99
CA HIS A 42 0.26 -10.68 -10.55
C HIS A 42 -1.05 -11.01 -9.81
N PRO A 43 -1.74 -12.12 -10.15
CA PRO A 43 -3.06 -12.45 -9.58
C PRO A 43 -3.05 -12.72 -8.06
N ALA A 44 -1.88 -13.01 -7.49
CA ALA A 44 -1.72 -13.16 -6.04
C ALA A 44 -1.80 -11.83 -5.26
N ILE A 45 -1.85 -10.67 -5.93
CA ILE A 45 -1.89 -9.39 -5.24
C ILE A 45 -3.29 -9.08 -4.71
N GLY A 46 -3.37 -9.08 -3.37
CA GLY A 46 -4.56 -8.81 -2.59
C GLY A 46 -4.89 -7.33 -2.38
N GLY A 47 -3.90 -6.45 -2.45
CA GLY A 47 -4.05 -5.04 -2.18
C GLY A 47 -2.72 -4.30 -2.25
N PHE A 48 -2.80 -2.97 -2.38
CA PHE A 48 -1.62 -2.12 -2.54
C PHE A 48 -1.61 -0.98 -1.53
N TRP A 49 -0.64 -1.03 -0.61
CA TRP A 49 -0.37 0.08 0.31
C TRP A 49 0.51 1.12 -0.37
N THR A 50 0.00 2.33 -0.51
CA THR A 50 0.65 3.38 -1.32
C THR A 50 0.51 4.76 -0.69
N HIS A 51 1.47 5.62 -1.03
CA HIS A 51 1.41 7.05 -0.77
C HIS A 51 0.53 7.83 -1.76
N ASN A 52 -0.12 7.16 -2.73
CA ASN A 52 -0.99 7.78 -3.75
C ASN A 52 -0.31 8.82 -4.66
N GLY A 53 0.96 8.59 -5.00
CA GLY A 53 1.54 9.24 -6.19
C GLY A 53 0.75 8.88 -7.45
N TRP A 54 0.62 9.83 -8.39
CA TRP A 54 -0.28 9.69 -9.53
C TRP A 54 0.01 8.45 -10.40
N ASN A 55 1.27 8.21 -10.78
CA ASN A 55 1.63 7.05 -11.62
C ASN A 55 1.25 5.71 -10.97
N SER A 56 1.58 5.53 -9.69
CA SER A 56 1.25 4.30 -8.97
C SER A 56 -0.25 4.14 -8.73
N THR A 57 -1.00 5.25 -8.69
CA THR A 57 -2.46 5.21 -8.65
C THR A 57 -3.02 4.67 -9.97
N LEU A 58 -2.50 5.13 -11.11
CA LEU A 58 -2.90 4.65 -12.44
C LEU A 58 -2.51 3.20 -12.68
N GLU A 59 -1.25 2.83 -12.42
CA GLU A 59 -0.76 1.44 -12.56
C GLU A 59 -1.70 0.47 -11.86
N ARG A 60 -2.01 0.74 -10.59
CA ARG A 60 -2.91 -0.10 -9.82
C ARG A 60 -4.32 -0.16 -10.42
N ILE A 61 -4.86 0.96 -10.92
CA ILE A 61 -6.23 0.99 -11.46
C ILE A 61 -6.30 0.06 -12.67
N CYS A 62 -5.28 0.08 -13.54
CA CYS A 62 -5.18 -0.84 -14.66
C CYS A 62 -5.15 -2.32 -14.23
N GLU A 63 -4.55 -2.63 -13.08
CA GLU A 63 -4.43 -4.01 -12.57
C GLU A 63 -5.58 -4.45 -11.63
N GLY A 64 -6.59 -3.61 -11.35
CA GLY A 64 -7.74 -4.03 -10.54
C GLY A 64 -7.47 -4.27 -9.05
N VAL A 65 -6.42 -3.67 -8.46
CA VAL A 65 -5.94 -4.01 -7.10
C VAL A 65 -6.36 -2.97 -6.03
N PRO A 66 -7.26 -3.21 -5.07
CA PRO A 66 -7.61 -2.30 -3.94
C PRO A 66 -6.44 -1.53 -3.28
N MET A 67 -6.65 -0.25 -2.92
CA MET A 67 -5.61 0.59 -2.30
C MET A 67 -5.80 0.82 -0.80
N ILE A 68 -4.70 0.80 -0.05
CA ILE A 68 -4.57 1.44 1.26
C ILE A 68 -3.75 2.71 1.06
N CYS A 69 -4.38 3.86 1.28
CA CYS A 69 -3.85 5.17 0.96
C CYS A 69 -3.23 5.80 2.21
N GLN A 70 -1.96 6.14 2.15
CA GLN A 70 -1.23 6.82 3.22
C GLN A 70 -0.35 7.93 2.61
N PRO A 71 -0.96 9.05 2.19
CA PRO A 71 -0.26 10.06 1.42
C PRO A 71 0.70 10.88 2.29
N CYS A 72 1.76 11.42 1.69
CA CYS A 72 2.85 12.10 2.42
C CYS A 72 2.87 13.62 2.20
N PHE A 73 2.79 14.09 0.95
CA PHE A 73 2.78 15.52 0.63
C PHE A 73 2.13 15.84 -0.73
N GLY A 74 1.78 17.11 -0.96
CA GLY A 74 1.39 17.63 -2.27
C GLY A 74 0.09 17.05 -2.83
N ASP A 75 0.12 16.62 -4.09
CA ASP A 75 -1.01 16.08 -4.83
C ASP A 75 -1.51 14.74 -4.26
N GLN A 76 -0.66 14.02 -3.52
CA GLN A 76 -0.99 12.73 -2.91
C GLN A 76 -2.20 12.83 -1.97
N MET A 77 -2.38 13.95 -1.25
CA MET A 77 -3.57 14.16 -0.39
C MET A 77 -4.86 14.12 -1.21
N VAL A 78 -4.84 14.81 -2.35
CA VAL A 78 -6.00 14.91 -3.26
C VAL A 78 -6.24 13.57 -3.93
N ASN A 79 -5.19 12.92 -4.44
CA ASN A 79 -5.27 11.60 -5.04
C ASN A 79 -5.87 10.58 -4.05
N ALA A 80 -5.40 10.54 -2.81
CA ALA A 80 -5.94 9.67 -1.77
C ALA A 80 -7.43 9.92 -1.50
N ARG A 81 -7.88 11.19 -1.49
CA ARG A 81 -9.30 11.55 -1.35
C ARG A 81 -10.13 11.08 -2.54
N TYR A 82 -9.65 11.22 -3.78
CA TYR A 82 -10.33 10.69 -4.95
C TYR A 82 -10.49 9.16 -4.85
N VAL A 83 -9.41 8.46 -4.54
CA VAL A 83 -9.42 7.00 -4.40
C VAL A 83 -10.39 6.50 -3.35
N SER A 84 -10.41 7.15 -2.19
CA SER A 84 -11.19 6.68 -1.03
C SER A 84 -12.63 7.19 -0.99
N HIS A 85 -12.87 8.46 -1.36
CA HIS A 85 -14.19 9.09 -1.17
C HIS A 85 -14.98 9.22 -2.47
N VAL A 86 -14.30 9.37 -3.61
CA VAL A 86 -14.96 9.60 -4.91
C VAL A 86 -15.13 8.27 -5.65
N TRP A 87 -14.02 7.60 -5.96
CA TRP A 87 -14.05 6.32 -6.68
C TRP A 87 -14.37 5.13 -5.78
N LYS A 88 -14.12 5.27 -4.46
CA LYS A 88 -14.40 4.23 -3.45
C LYS A 88 -13.72 2.88 -3.77
N ILE A 89 -12.49 2.96 -4.26
CA ILE A 89 -11.64 1.83 -4.64
C ILE A 89 -10.46 1.63 -3.68
N GLY A 90 -10.48 2.30 -2.53
CA GLY A 90 -9.46 2.17 -1.51
C GLY A 90 -9.84 2.84 -0.20
N LEU A 91 -9.00 2.68 0.81
CA LEU A 91 -9.18 3.24 2.14
C LEU A 91 -8.12 4.29 2.43
N HIS A 92 -8.52 5.41 3.04
CA HIS A 92 -7.58 6.44 3.48
C HIS A 92 -7.22 6.27 4.95
N LEU A 93 -5.95 5.99 5.22
CA LEU A 93 -5.40 5.84 6.56
C LEU A 93 -4.93 7.21 7.07
N GLU A 94 -5.86 8.00 7.62
CA GLU A 94 -5.61 9.39 8.07
C GLU A 94 -4.95 9.48 9.46
N ARG A 95 -4.91 8.38 10.22
CA ARG A 95 -4.44 8.34 11.62
C ARG A 95 -2.97 7.92 11.71
N LYS A 96 -2.39 8.08 12.91
CA LYS A 96 -1.07 7.51 13.24
C LYS A 96 -1.04 6.01 12.90
N LEU A 97 0.13 5.54 12.47
CA LEU A 97 0.42 4.13 12.18
C LEU A 97 0.47 3.30 13.47
N GLU A 98 -0.69 3.14 14.12
CA GLU A 98 -0.87 2.23 15.23
C GLU A 98 -1.15 0.82 14.69
N ARG A 99 -0.54 -0.19 15.32
CA ARG A 99 -0.55 -1.58 14.84
C ARG A 99 -1.96 -2.11 14.60
N GLU A 100 -2.88 -1.83 15.52
CA GLU A 100 -4.26 -2.33 15.50
C GLU A 100 -5.04 -1.73 14.32
N GLU A 101 -4.83 -0.44 14.02
CA GLU A 101 -5.49 0.22 12.90
C GLU A 101 -4.96 -0.27 11.56
N MET A 102 -3.64 -0.51 11.47
CA MET A 102 -3.02 -1.12 10.29
C MET A 102 -3.58 -2.53 10.04
N GLU A 103 -3.65 -3.36 11.08
CA GLU A 103 -4.18 -4.72 10.98
C GLU A 103 -5.65 -4.71 10.52
N LYS A 104 -6.48 -3.87 11.14
CA LYS A 104 -7.89 -3.73 10.76
C LYS A 104 -8.04 -3.27 9.30
N THR A 105 -7.26 -2.29 8.87
CA THR A 105 -7.31 -1.78 7.49
C THR A 105 -6.90 -2.84 6.48
N ILE A 106 -5.87 -3.63 6.78
CA ILE A 106 -5.45 -4.75 5.94
C ILE A 106 -6.56 -5.80 5.85
N LYS A 107 -7.21 -6.18 6.97
CA LYS A 107 -8.31 -7.15 6.97
C LYS A 107 -9.50 -6.69 6.13
N ARG A 108 -9.90 -5.42 6.24
CA ARG A 108 -10.97 -4.83 5.42
C ARG A 108 -10.73 -4.97 3.92
N VAL A 109 -9.49 -4.71 3.48
CA VAL A 109 -9.11 -4.82 2.07
C VAL A 109 -8.97 -6.26 1.60
N MET A 110 -8.45 -7.15 2.46
CA MET A 110 -8.05 -8.50 2.05
C MET A 110 -9.11 -9.58 2.27
N LEU A 111 -9.97 -9.43 3.29
CA LEU A 111 -10.81 -10.51 3.81
C LEU A 111 -12.30 -10.16 3.92
N GLU A 112 -12.65 -8.87 3.99
CA GLU A 112 -14.02 -8.43 4.18
C GLU A 112 -14.69 -8.10 2.83
N GLU A 113 -16.04 -8.06 2.83
CA GLU A 113 -16.86 -7.75 1.65
C GLU A 113 -16.49 -6.39 1.03
N GLU A 114 -16.13 -5.40 1.87
CA GLU A 114 -15.69 -4.08 1.41
C GLU A 114 -14.52 -4.16 0.43
N GLY A 115 -13.58 -5.09 0.62
CA GLY A 115 -12.46 -5.31 -0.29
C GLY A 115 -12.89 -5.91 -1.65
N GLN A 116 -13.93 -6.75 -1.65
CA GLN A 116 -14.52 -7.29 -2.88
C GLN A 116 -15.28 -6.21 -3.65
N GLU A 117 -16.10 -5.40 -2.97
CA GLU A 117 -16.77 -4.25 -3.60
C GLU A 117 -15.76 -3.27 -4.23
N MET A 118 -14.64 -3.03 -3.55
CA MET A 118 -13.57 -2.20 -4.11
C MET A 118 -13.02 -2.79 -5.40
N ARG A 119 -12.85 -4.11 -5.51
CA ARG A 119 -12.38 -4.78 -6.73
C ARG A 119 -13.37 -4.64 -7.87
N GLU A 120 -14.63 -4.88 -7.59
CA GLU A 120 -15.73 -4.77 -8.56
C GLU A 120 -15.86 -3.35 -9.12
N ARG A 121 -15.63 -2.31 -8.30
CA ARG A 121 -15.67 -0.92 -8.76
C ARG A 121 -14.51 -0.49 -9.67
N ILE A 122 -13.40 -1.24 -9.68
CA ILE A 122 -12.22 -0.91 -10.51
C ILE A 122 -12.37 -1.51 -11.91
N MET A 123 -13.00 -2.68 -11.99
CA MET A 123 -13.32 -3.40 -13.23
C MET A 123 -14.48 -2.74 -13.97
#